data_AF-A0A1H0D9M3-F1
#
_entry.id   AF-A0A1H0D9M3-F1
#
_cell.length_a   1.000
_cell.length_b   1.000
_cell.length_c   1.000
_cell.angle_alpha   90.00
_cell.angle_beta   90.00
_cell.angle_gamma   90.00
#
_symmetry.space_group_name_H-M   'P 1'
#
loop_
_entity.id
_entity.type
_entity.pdbx_description
1 polymer ?
#
loop_
_entity_poly.entity_id
_entity_poly.type
_entity_poly.pdbx_seq_one_letter_code
_entity_poly.pdbx_strand_id
1 'polypeptide(L)' 'MTITSRLRQALRTVSPEDRANRYLNEATSLVDLERRQREIDRGLFVRRNYPF' A
#
# COMPACT_ATOMS: atom_id res chain seq x y z
N MET A 1 26.89 10.05 14.39
CA MET A 1 26.45 9.57 13.06
C MET A 1 24.92 9.46 13.03
N THR A 2 24.20 10.51 12.64
CA THR A 2 22.71 10.57 12.75
C THR A 2 22.00 10.96 11.45
N ILE A 3 22.75 11.37 10.43
CA ILE A 3 22.21 11.82 9.14
C ILE A 3 21.67 10.63 8.32
N THR A 4 22.32 9.48 8.39
CA THR A 4 21.95 8.26 7.64
C THR A 4 20.62 7.64 8.11
N SER A 5 20.30 7.72 9.40
CA SER A 5 19.02 7.21 9.94
C SER A 5 17.82 8.05 9.52
N ARG A 6 17.99 9.37 9.42
CA ARG A 6 16.93 10.28 8.94
C ARG A 6 16.66 10.11 7.44
N LEU A 7 17.71 9.86 6.65
CA LEU A 7 17.57 9.51 5.23
C LEU A 7 16.83 8.18 5.03
N ARG A 8 17.09 7.14 5.84
CA ARG A 8 16.29 5.90 5.82
C ARG A 8 14.84 6.09 6.23
N GLN A 9 14.56 7.03 7.13
CA GLN A 9 13.20 7.33 7.57
C GLN A 9 12.40 8.12 6.52
N ALA A 10 13.05 9.01 5.77
CA ALA A 10 12.46 9.68 4.61
C ALA A 10 12.24 8.73 3.42
N LEU A 11 13.05 7.66 3.33
CA LEU A 11 12.87 6.55 2.40
C LEU A 11 11.92 5.47 2.92
N ARG A 12 11.19 5.70 4.04
CA ARG A 12 10.17 4.77 4.51
C ARG A 12 9.19 4.54 3.38
N THR A 13 9.39 3.38 2.80
CA THR A 13 8.74 2.86 1.61
C THR A 13 7.26 3.07 1.79
N VAL A 14 6.63 3.77 0.83
CA VAL A 14 5.19 3.96 0.73
C VAL A 14 4.44 2.81 1.41
N SER A 15 3.66 3.14 2.45
CA SER A 15 2.95 2.14 3.24
C SER A 15 2.06 1.31 2.30
N PRO A 16 1.90 0.00 2.54
CA PRO A 16 0.83 -0.77 1.90
C PRO A 16 -0.52 -0.06 1.98
N GLU A 17 -0.82 0.62 3.09
CA GLU A 17 -2.04 1.41 3.26
C GLU A 17 -2.10 2.62 2.32
N ASP A 18 -1.01 3.36 2.14
CA ASP A 18 -0.98 4.49 1.20
C ASP A 18 -1.19 4.05 -0.26
N ARG A 19 -0.79 2.82 -0.58
CA ARG A 19 -1.04 2.21 -1.90
C ARG A 19 -2.49 1.78 -2.03
N ALA A 20 -3.05 1.16 -1.01
CA ALA A 20 -4.46 0.79 -0.95
C ALA A 20 -5.38 2.02 -1.10
N ASN A 21 -5.11 3.09 -0.35
CA ASN A 21 -5.88 4.33 -0.40
C ASN A 21 -5.81 4.99 -1.78
N ARG A 22 -4.62 5.08 -2.38
CA ARG A 22 -4.49 5.60 -3.75
C ARG A 22 -5.26 4.75 -4.75
N TYR A 23 -5.16 3.43 -4.63
CA TYR A 23 -5.86 2.51 -5.50
C TYR A 23 -7.39 2.63 -5.40
N LEU A 24 -7.93 2.85 -4.20
CA LEU A 24 -9.35 3.12 -4.00
C LEU A 24 -9.77 4.49 -4.55
N ASN A 25 -8.93 5.52 -4.37
CA ASN A 25 -9.20 6.88 -4.86
C ASN A 25 -9.22 7.00 -6.39
N GLU A 26 -8.62 6.06 -7.10
CA GLU A 26 -8.68 5.95 -8.55
C GLU A 26 -9.99 5.34 -9.08
N ALA A 27 -10.90 4.92 -8.19
CA ALA A 27 -12.20 4.36 -8.60
C ALA A 27 -13.08 5.43 -9.28
N THR A 28 -13.68 5.07 -10.41
CA THR A 28 -14.54 5.98 -11.19
C THR A 28 -16.03 5.78 -10.92
N SER A 29 -16.40 4.70 -10.22
CA SER A 29 -17.78 4.36 -9.86
C SER A 29 -17.82 3.50 -8.58
N LEU A 30 -19.01 3.37 -7.98
CA LEU A 30 -19.21 2.52 -6.80
C LEU A 30 -18.91 1.04 -7.08
N VAL A 31 -19.29 0.55 -8.26
CA VAL A 31 -19.01 -0.84 -8.67
C VAL A 31 -17.51 -1.09 -8.79
N ASP A 32 -16.76 -0.11 -9.32
CA ASP A 32 -15.30 -0.18 -9.39
C ASP A 32 -14.68 -0.11 -7.98
N LEU A 33 -15.18 0.76 -7.10
CA LEU A 33 -14.72 0.85 -5.72
C LEU A 33 -14.88 -0.48 -4.97
N GLU A 34 -16.05 -1.12 -5.05
CA GLU A 34 -16.29 -2.43 -4.45
C GLU A 34 -15.41 -3.53 -5.02
N ARG A 35 -15.17 -3.50 -6.33
CA ARG A 35 -14.26 -4.44 -6.98
C ARG A 35 -12.84 -4.26 -6.43
N ARG A 36 -12.34 -3.03 -6.38
CA ARG A 36 -11.00 -2.70 -5.87
C ARG A 36 -10.85 -3.05 -4.40
N GLN A 37 -11.88 -2.80 -3.58
CA GLN A 37 -11.90 -3.20 -2.18
C GLN A 37 -11.77 -4.72 -2.05
N ARG A 38 -12.51 -5.50 -2.84
CA ARG A 38 -12.37 -6.96 -2.85
C ARG A 38 -10.98 -7.44 -3.27
N GLU A 39 -10.32 -6.74 -4.19
CA GLU A 39 -8.95 -7.06 -4.59
C GLU A 39 -7.95 -6.79 -3.45
N ILE A 40 -8.14 -5.70 -2.70
CA ILE A 40 -7.36 -5.39 -1.48
C ILE A 40 -7.57 -6.49 -0.42
N ASP A 41 -8.82 -6.87 -0.16
CA ASP A 41 -9.16 -7.91 0.83
C ASP A 41 -8.57 -9.27 0.45
N ARG A 42 -8.41 -9.56 -0.85
CA ARG A 42 -7.69 -10.73 -1.38
C ARG A 42 -6.18 -10.66 -1.20
N GLY A 43 -5.66 -9.54 -0.70
CA GLY A 43 -4.26 -9.37 -0.36
C GLY A 43 -3.42 -8.68 -1.43
N LEU A 44 -4.02 -7.90 -2.35
CA LEU A 44 -3.30 -7.19 -3.42
C LEU A 44 -2.09 -6.37 -2.91
N PHE A 45 -2.17 -5.81 -1.70
CA PHE A 45 -1.09 -5.02 -1.08
C PHE A 45 -0.41 -5.69 0.11
N VAL A 46 -0.80 -6.93 0.45
CA VAL A 46 -0.14 -7.69 1.51
C VAL A 46 1.28 -8.01 1.03
N ARG A 47 2.28 -7.48 1.74
CA ARG A 47 3.67 -7.87 1.48
C ARG A 47 3.80 -9.33 1.85
N ARG A 48 3.89 -10.18 0.84
CA ARG A 48 4.12 -11.62 0.95
C ARG A 48 5.55 -11.85 1.46
N ASN A 49 5.79 -11.53 2.73
CA ASN A 49 7.03 -11.84 3.40
C ASN A 49 6.93 -13.30 3.85
N TYR A 50 7.06 -14.23 2.91
CA TYR A 50 7.19 -15.65 3.24
C TYR A 50 8.59 -15.86 3.85
N PRO A 51 8.69 -16.28 5.12
CA PRO A 51 9.92 -16.80 5.67
C PRO A 51 9.92 -18.31 5.40
N PHE A 52 10.55 -18.73 4.30
CA PHE A 52 11.02 -20.11 4.17
C PHE A 52 12.53 -20.09 3.99
#